data_AF-A0A9D6ST21-F1
#
_entry.id   AF-A0A9D6ST21-F1
#
_cell.length_a   1.000
_cell.length_b   1.000
_cell.length_c   1.000
_cell.angle_alpha   90.00
_cell.angle_beta   90.00
_cell.angle_gamma   90.00
#
_symmetry.space_group_name_H-M   'P 1'
#
loop_
_entity.id
_entity.type
_entity.pdbx_description
1 polymer ?
#
loop_
_entity_poly.entity_id
_entity_poly.type
_entity_poly.pdbx_seq_one_letter_code
_entity_poly.pdbx_strand_id
1 'polypeptide(L)'
;MRRGESEVKAAREECVELESLVFPVRADSDSQAASQTAPLPHAHRFFEIRFESIGGLGAHAAGQVLATAAVIRMGLNGAHFSSYGSEKKGSLVRSFVRLGPAERPIRTSAPVETPDAIVVFHAALLRNPATLAGLRKDGTFIYNAPPGPVPEELTALPRTARIIRVDALGIAVKEQSRPNAVLLGTLCAAFPFLDAKTILEALSEEFAGRHPEAVASNERAFRCGATEFEALASVGRAEGDLPVARAEPAWGYETQPIGGIIPEPGNTAWNDLSASRTGWLPVLDREKCIHCGVCDLVCPDLCLVWGDGEDGSKFERELMGVDYHYCKGCLRCVESCPTGALSKEAETSGLADRLRVPLFPDLIG
;
A
#
# COMPACT_ATOMS: atom_id res chain seq x y z
N MET A 1 9.35 -7.80 46.85
CA MET A 1 10.45 -7.26 46.02
C MET A 1 11.55 -8.32 45.93
N ARG A 2 12.06 -8.63 44.72
CA ARG A 2 12.97 -9.75 44.36
C ARG A 2 12.30 -11.09 44.02
N ARG A 3 11.50 -11.13 42.94
CA ARG A 3 11.21 -12.36 42.16
C ARG A 3 10.94 -12.10 40.66
N GLY A 4 11.24 -10.92 40.12
CA GLY A 4 10.91 -10.55 38.73
C GLY A 4 12.10 -10.15 37.84
N GLU A 5 13.34 -10.22 38.33
CA GLU A 5 14.53 -9.76 37.60
C GLU A 5 15.35 -10.91 36.98
N SER A 6 15.06 -12.18 37.32
CA SER A 6 15.79 -13.34 36.80
C SER A 6 15.24 -13.90 35.48
N GLU A 7 13.97 -13.65 35.16
CA GLU A 7 13.35 -14.15 33.91
C GLU A 7 13.55 -13.21 32.72
N VAL A 8 13.83 -11.92 32.96
CA VAL A 8 14.12 -10.93 31.90
C VAL A 8 15.56 -11.05 31.38
N LYS A 9 16.43 -11.75 32.10
CA LYS A 9 17.85 -11.93 31.74
C LYS A 9 18.11 -13.17 30.86
N ALA A 10 17.17 -14.11 30.81
CA ALA A 10 17.30 -15.36 30.04
C ALA A 10 16.87 -15.24 28.58
N ALA A 11 16.21 -14.15 28.17
CA ALA A 11 15.80 -13.90 26.78
C ALA A 11 16.82 -13.03 25.99
N ARG A 12 18.07 -12.95 26.46
CA ARG A 12 19.13 -12.10 25.90
C ARG A 12 20.28 -12.87 25.24
N GLU A 13 20.22 -14.20 25.20
CA GLU A 13 21.23 -15.06 24.60
C GLU A 13 20.58 -16.06 23.65
N GLU A 14 20.22 -15.60 22.46
CA GLU A 14 20.07 -16.45 21.27
C GLU A 14 20.35 -15.57 20.04
N CYS A 15 21.62 -15.17 19.93
CA CYS A 15 22.18 -14.73 18.65
C CYS A 15 22.23 -15.95 17.73
N VAL A 16 21.16 -16.17 16.97
CA VAL A 16 21.20 -17.09 15.82
C VAL A 16 22.00 -16.41 14.72
N GLU A 17 23.11 -17.05 14.35
CA GLU A 17 24.06 -16.57 13.35
C GLU A 17 23.40 -16.31 11.99
N LEU A 18 23.80 -15.19 11.38
CA LEU A 18 23.36 -14.66 10.09
C LEU A 18 23.73 -15.55 8.87
N GLU A 19 24.33 -16.73 9.07
CA GLU A 19 24.82 -17.60 7.99
C GLU A 19 23.82 -18.67 7.51
N SER A 20 22.64 -18.80 8.13
CA SER A 20 21.67 -19.87 7.80
C SER A 20 20.51 -19.50 6.86
N LEU A 21 20.54 -18.31 6.23
CA LEU A 21 19.51 -17.87 5.27
C LEU A 21 19.65 -18.50 3.86
N VAL A 22 19.91 -19.80 3.78
CA VAL A 22 19.93 -20.57 2.52
C VAL A 22 18.66 -21.39 2.42
N PHE A 23 17.72 -20.96 1.57
CA PHE A 23 16.58 -21.78 1.15
C PHE A 23 17.03 -22.87 0.16
N PRO A 24 16.42 -24.06 0.16
CA PRO A 24 16.87 -25.18 -0.65
C PRO A 24 16.58 -24.92 -2.15
N VAL A 25 17.62 -24.52 -2.88
CA VAL A 25 17.70 -24.71 -4.32
C VAL A 25 18.30 -26.09 -4.55
N ARG A 26 17.59 -26.97 -5.27
CA ARG A 26 18.16 -28.24 -5.74
C ARG A 26 19.35 -27.93 -6.66
N ALA A 27 20.57 -28.26 -6.25
CA ALA A 27 21.61 -28.94 -7.05
C ALA A 27 22.93 -29.07 -6.27
N ASP A 28 23.46 -30.30 -6.30
CA ASP A 28 24.83 -30.83 -6.14
C ASP A 28 25.93 -30.09 -5.35
N SER A 29 26.71 -30.93 -4.67
CA SER A 29 27.73 -30.70 -3.66
C SER A 29 28.97 -29.89 -4.06
N ASP A 30 29.52 -29.24 -3.03
CA ASP A 30 30.90 -28.76 -2.81
C ASP A 30 31.37 -27.44 -3.46
N SER A 31 31.39 -26.36 -2.65
CA SER A 31 32.62 -25.59 -2.30
C SER A 31 32.31 -24.34 -1.46
N GLN A 32 33.21 -24.02 -0.53
CA GLN A 32 33.20 -22.85 0.36
C GLN A 32 33.59 -21.55 -0.38
N ALA A 33 32.98 -20.41 0.00
CA ALA A 33 33.56 -19.05 0.16
C ALA A 33 32.70 -17.86 -0.37
N ALA A 34 32.66 -16.82 0.47
CA ALA A 34 32.12 -15.46 0.26
C ALA A 34 30.59 -15.34 0.08
N SER A 35 29.96 -14.50 0.91
CA SER A 35 28.58 -14.02 0.75
C SER A 35 28.48 -13.16 -0.53
N GLN A 36 28.48 -13.82 -1.69
CA GLN A 36 28.24 -13.18 -2.97
C GLN A 36 26.73 -13.04 -3.14
N THR A 37 26.24 -11.80 -3.04
CA THR A 37 24.85 -11.46 -3.39
C THR A 37 24.57 -11.98 -4.80
N ALA A 38 23.40 -12.58 -5.01
CA ALA A 38 23.04 -13.14 -6.32
C ALA A 38 23.13 -12.08 -7.43
N PRO A 39 23.46 -12.44 -8.68
CA PRO A 39 23.57 -11.49 -9.77
C PRO A 39 22.20 -10.89 -10.13
N LEU A 40 22.21 -9.68 -10.71
CA LEU A 40 21.01 -9.05 -11.27
C LEU A 40 20.34 -10.02 -12.27
N PRO A 41 19.01 -10.26 -12.18
CA PRO A 41 18.33 -11.31 -12.95
C PRO A 41 18.43 -11.17 -14.47
N HIS A 42 18.67 -9.95 -14.98
CA HIS A 42 18.71 -9.67 -16.40
C HIS A 42 19.94 -8.84 -16.76
N ALA A 43 20.86 -9.43 -17.54
CA ALA A 43 22.07 -8.74 -17.99
C ALA A 43 21.79 -7.68 -19.08
N HIS A 44 20.72 -7.85 -19.86
CA HIS A 44 20.47 -7.09 -21.09
C HIS A 44 19.35 -6.04 -20.96
N ARG A 45 18.73 -5.88 -19.78
CA ARG A 45 17.71 -4.85 -19.51
C ARG A 45 17.72 -4.44 -18.03
N PHE A 46 17.03 -3.36 -17.71
CA PHE A 46 16.83 -2.95 -16.31
C PHE A 46 15.86 -3.90 -15.63
N PHE A 47 16.07 -4.12 -14.34
CA PHE A 47 15.09 -4.71 -13.44
C PHE A 47 14.18 -3.60 -12.92
N GLU A 48 12.89 -3.68 -13.22
CA GLU A 48 11.95 -2.60 -12.97
C GLU A 48 10.91 -3.00 -11.92
N ILE A 49 10.69 -2.13 -10.94
CA ILE A 49 9.77 -2.35 -9.82
C ILE A 49 8.78 -1.20 -9.77
N ARG A 50 7.49 -1.54 -9.57
CA ARG A 50 6.42 -0.57 -9.39
C ARG A 50 5.74 -0.78 -8.04
N PHE A 51 5.85 0.20 -7.16
CA PHE A 51 5.11 0.23 -5.90
C PHE A 51 3.79 0.96 -6.09
N GLU A 52 2.69 0.27 -5.82
CA GLU A 52 1.32 0.79 -5.88
C GLU A 52 0.85 1.06 -4.45
N SER A 53 0.53 2.30 -4.14
CA SER A 53 0.26 2.71 -2.77
C SER A 53 -0.77 3.83 -2.70
N ILE A 54 -1.22 4.08 -1.47
CA ILE A 54 -1.96 5.28 -1.09
C ILE A 54 -0.99 6.22 -0.37
N GLY A 55 -1.21 7.53 -0.51
CA GLY A 55 -0.43 8.55 0.17
C GLY A 55 -0.34 8.30 1.69
N GLY A 56 0.87 8.29 2.23
CA GLY A 56 1.14 8.08 3.65
C GLY A 56 1.54 6.65 4.07
N LEU A 57 1.50 5.65 3.17
CA LEU A 57 1.92 4.27 3.49
C LEU A 57 3.43 4.00 3.26
N GLY A 58 4.17 4.96 2.70
CA GLY A 58 5.64 4.91 2.64
C GLY A 58 6.24 4.34 1.35
N ALA A 59 5.49 4.21 0.26
CA ALA A 59 6.01 3.72 -1.02
C ALA A 59 7.14 4.57 -1.62
N HIS A 60 7.07 5.90 -1.52
CA HIS A 60 8.16 6.77 -1.95
C HIS A 60 9.45 6.50 -1.16
N ALA A 61 9.34 6.44 0.17
CA ALA A 61 10.47 6.15 1.05
C ALA A 61 11.03 4.75 0.75
N ALA A 62 10.18 3.75 0.52
CA ALA A 62 10.63 2.42 0.12
C ALA A 62 11.45 2.45 -1.17
N GLY A 63 10.98 3.17 -2.20
CA GLY A 63 11.68 3.28 -3.48
C GLY A 63 13.00 4.03 -3.36
N GLN A 64 13.03 5.10 -2.56
CA GLN A 64 14.24 5.87 -2.29
C GLN A 64 15.28 5.03 -1.54
N VAL A 65 14.88 4.33 -0.46
CA VAL A 65 15.77 3.44 0.30
C VAL A 65 16.34 2.37 -0.61
N LEU A 66 15.49 1.68 -1.37
CA LEU A 66 15.91 0.60 -2.27
C LEU A 66 16.91 1.07 -3.34
N ALA A 67 16.59 2.16 -4.04
CA ALA A 67 17.47 2.68 -5.08
C ALA A 67 18.79 3.24 -4.51
N THR A 68 18.73 3.92 -3.37
CA THR A 68 19.93 4.47 -2.70
C THR A 68 20.85 3.36 -2.22
N ALA A 69 20.30 2.32 -1.59
CA ALA A 69 21.05 1.15 -1.15
C ALA A 69 21.72 0.44 -2.35
N ALA A 70 20.95 0.22 -3.42
CA ALA A 70 21.44 -0.40 -4.64
C ALA A 70 22.61 0.38 -5.27
N VAL A 71 22.50 1.70 -5.34
CA VAL A 71 23.51 2.57 -5.96
C VAL A 71 24.76 2.72 -5.09
N ILE A 72 24.58 3.05 -3.80
CA ILE A 72 25.70 3.43 -2.93
C ILE A 72 26.45 2.20 -2.41
N ARG A 73 25.76 1.07 -2.19
CA ARG A 73 26.30 -0.06 -1.42
C ARG A 73 26.36 -1.37 -2.19
N MET A 74 25.54 -1.56 -3.22
CA MET A 74 25.49 -2.82 -3.98
C MET A 74 26.20 -2.74 -5.34
N GLY A 75 26.75 -1.57 -5.71
CA GLY A 75 27.45 -1.39 -6.99
C GLY A 75 26.53 -1.52 -8.21
N LEU A 76 25.23 -1.20 -8.06
CA LEU A 76 24.28 -1.16 -9.16
C LEU A 76 24.09 0.27 -9.66
N ASN A 77 23.58 0.43 -10.87
CA ASN A 77 22.97 1.69 -11.28
C ASN A 77 21.49 1.67 -10.91
N GLY A 78 20.94 2.82 -10.52
CA GLY A 78 19.60 2.92 -9.97
C GLY A 78 18.93 4.25 -10.30
N ALA A 79 17.63 4.22 -10.54
CA ALA A 79 16.80 5.40 -10.62
C ALA A 79 15.51 5.18 -9.84
N HIS A 80 15.10 6.21 -9.10
CA HIS A 80 13.84 6.23 -8.38
C HIS A 80 13.13 7.56 -8.60
N PHE A 81 11.83 7.49 -8.87
CA PHE A 81 10.95 8.64 -8.76
C PHE A 81 9.54 8.15 -8.43
N SER A 82 8.66 9.08 -8.07
CA SER A 82 7.27 8.76 -7.76
C SER A 82 6.32 9.71 -8.47
N SER A 83 5.17 9.18 -8.84
CA SER A 83 4.04 9.94 -9.36
C SER A 83 2.98 10.04 -8.25
N TYR A 84 2.45 11.24 -8.08
CA TYR A 84 1.47 11.60 -7.06
C TYR A 84 0.23 12.19 -7.72
N GLY A 85 -0.94 11.93 -7.16
CA GLY A 85 -2.16 12.69 -7.44
C GLY A 85 -2.10 14.11 -6.88
N SER A 86 -3.08 14.94 -7.24
CA SER A 86 -3.22 16.30 -6.72
C SER A 86 -3.71 16.32 -5.25
N GLU A 87 -4.25 15.20 -4.77
CA GLU A 87 -4.83 15.06 -3.45
C GLU A 87 -3.74 15.00 -2.36
N LYS A 88 -3.92 15.78 -1.30
CA LYS A 88 -2.97 15.85 -0.17
C LYS A 88 -2.91 14.57 0.68
N LYS A 89 -4.00 13.79 0.71
CA LYS A 89 -4.11 12.52 1.46
C LYS A 89 -5.02 11.58 0.68
N GLY A 90 -4.68 10.29 0.65
CA GLY A 90 -5.49 9.29 -0.03
C GLY A 90 -5.28 9.20 -1.54
N SER A 91 -4.46 10.07 -2.12
CA SER A 91 -4.07 9.96 -3.53
C SER A 91 -3.36 8.64 -3.78
N LEU A 92 -3.62 8.09 -4.96
CA LEU A 92 -2.81 7.01 -5.52
C LEU A 92 -1.38 7.50 -5.67
N VAL A 93 -0.44 6.73 -5.15
CA VAL A 93 0.99 6.96 -5.26
C VAL A 93 1.60 5.79 -5.97
N ARG A 94 2.25 6.06 -7.11
CA ARG A 94 3.06 5.08 -7.81
C ARG A 94 4.52 5.45 -7.64
N SER A 95 5.30 4.57 -7.01
CA SER A 95 6.76 4.72 -6.97
C SER A 95 7.40 3.75 -7.94
N PHE A 96 8.37 4.23 -8.70
CA PHE A 96 9.04 3.49 -9.75
C PHE A 96 10.52 3.37 -9.40
N VAL A 97 11.03 2.14 -9.42
CA VAL A 97 12.45 1.86 -9.23
C VAL A 97 12.96 1.11 -10.45
N ARG A 98 14.12 1.54 -10.97
CA ARG A 98 14.87 0.83 -11.99
C ARG A 98 16.24 0.52 -11.46
N LEU A 99 16.65 -0.74 -11.56
CA LEU A 99 17.98 -1.20 -11.20
C LEU A 99 18.66 -1.79 -12.44
N GLY A 100 19.96 -1.54 -12.59
CA GLY A 100 20.76 -2.03 -13.71
C GLY A 100 22.21 -2.26 -13.34
N PRO A 101 23.01 -2.82 -14.26
CA PRO A 101 24.45 -2.89 -14.09
C PRO A 101 25.05 -1.49 -13.92
N ALA A 102 26.11 -1.36 -13.09
CA ALA A 102 26.79 -0.08 -12.83
C ALA A 102 27.10 0.71 -14.10
N GLU A 103 27.66 0.02 -15.11
CA GLU A 103 28.14 0.63 -16.35
C GLU A 103 27.03 1.03 -17.33
N ARG A 104 25.78 0.67 -17.04
CA ARG A 104 24.65 0.97 -17.92
C ARG A 104 23.89 2.20 -17.42
N PRO A 105 24.01 3.36 -18.09
CA PRO A 105 23.32 4.57 -17.64
C PRO A 105 21.80 4.47 -17.79
N ILE A 106 21.07 4.84 -16.74
CA ILE A 106 19.61 5.00 -16.77
C ILE A 106 19.30 6.44 -17.21
N ARG A 107 18.85 6.61 -18.46
CA ARG A 107 18.55 7.94 -19.04
C ARG A 107 17.05 8.28 -19.08
N THR A 108 16.19 7.33 -18.72
CA THR A 108 14.74 7.50 -18.75
C THR A 108 14.21 7.89 -17.39
N SER A 109 13.36 8.92 -17.38
CA SER A 109 12.53 9.31 -16.23
C SER A 109 11.05 8.98 -16.47
N ALA A 110 10.74 8.16 -17.48
CA ALA A 110 9.36 7.77 -17.79
C ALA A 110 8.82 6.75 -16.77
N PRO A 111 7.50 6.63 -16.57
CA PRO A 111 6.89 5.59 -15.74
C PRO A 111 7.38 4.18 -16.08
N VAL A 112 7.40 3.28 -15.10
CA VAL A 112 7.63 1.84 -15.35
C VAL A 112 6.33 1.24 -15.84
N GLU A 113 6.31 0.89 -17.12
CA GLU A 113 5.13 0.34 -17.78
C GLU A 113 5.08 -1.18 -17.72
N THR A 114 6.25 -1.83 -17.74
CA THR A 114 6.38 -3.29 -17.78
C THR A 114 7.26 -3.79 -16.63
N PRO A 115 6.78 -3.74 -15.37
CA PRO A 115 7.57 -4.12 -14.20
C PRO A 115 7.87 -5.63 -14.13
N ASP A 116 9.05 -5.97 -13.61
CA ASP A 116 9.42 -7.31 -13.14
C ASP A 116 8.83 -7.61 -11.77
N ALA A 117 8.56 -6.58 -10.96
CA ALA A 117 7.87 -6.70 -9.69
C ALA A 117 6.84 -5.59 -9.46
N ILE A 118 5.64 -5.95 -9.00
CA ILE A 118 4.66 -5.00 -8.48
C ILE A 118 4.47 -5.26 -7.00
N VAL A 119 4.53 -4.20 -6.18
CA VAL A 119 4.29 -4.29 -4.72
C VAL A 119 3.14 -3.37 -4.34
N VAL A 120 2.04 -3.96 -3.87
CA VAL A 120 0.80 -3.26 -3.54
C VAL A 120 0.69 -3.06 -2.03
N PHE A 121 0.68 -1.80 -1.59
CA PHE A 121 0.67 -1.43 -0.17
C PHE A 121 -0.72 -1.52 0.46
N HIS A 122 -1.79 -1.61 -0.32
CA HIS A 122 -3.15 -1.65 0.20
C HIS A 122 -4.11 -2.43 -0.73
N ALA A 123 -4.86 -3.38 -0.18
CA ALA A 123 -5.74 -4.26 -0.95
C ALA A 123 -6.84 -3.54 -1.74
N ALA A 124 -7.32 -2.36 -1.29
CA ALA A 124 -8.32 -1.58 -2.02
C ALA A 124 -7.86 -1.20 -3.46
N LEU A 125 -6.55 -1.13 -3.70
CA LEU A 125 -6.00 -0.83 -5.02
C LEU A 125 -6.27 -1.95 -6.04
N LEU A 126 -6.49 -3.19 -5.58
CA LEU A 126 -6.72 -4.34 -6.46
C LEU A 126 -8.01 -4.22 -7.27
N ARG A 127 -8.99 -3.42 -6.79
CA ARG A 127 -10.23 -3.12 -7.52
C ARG A 127 -9.98 -2.41 -8.86
N ASN A 128 -8.83 -1.74 -9.02
CA ASN A 128 -8.46 -1.06 -10.24
C ASN A 128 -7.56 -1.96 -11.12
N PRO A 129 -8.01 -2.37 -12.33
CA PRO A 129 -7.20 -3.20 -13.22
C PRO A 129 -5.83 -2.61 -13.57
N ALA A 130 -5.70 -1.28 -13.56
CA ALA A 130 -4.43 -0.60 -13.83
C ALA A 130 -3.34 -0.90 -12.79
N THR A 131 -3.71 -1.33 -11.57
CA THR A 131 -2.75 -1.76 -10.54
C THR A 131 -1.96 -2.99 -10.97
N LEU A 132 -2.60 -3.93 -11.68
CA LEU A 132 -1.98 -5.17 -12.16
C LEU A 132 -1.26 -4.99 -13.50
N ALA A 133 -1.67 -3.98 -14.28
CA ALA A 133 -1.31 -3.83 -15.69
C ALA A 133 0.20 -3.77 -15.95
N GLY A 134 0.63 -4.39 -17.04
CA GLY A 134 2.03 -4.42 -17.47
C GLY A 134 2.92 -5.43 -16.74
N LEU A 135 2.43 -6.13 -15.71
CA LEU A 135 3.23 -7.19 -15.07
C LEU A 135 3.68 -8.22 -16.11
N ARG A 136 4.98 -8.50 -16.13
CA ARG A 136 5.55 -9.53 -17.00
C ARG A 136 5.08 -10.91 -16.60
N LYS A 137 5.05 -11.84 -17.56
CA LYS A 137 4.55 -13.21 -17.36
C LYS A 137 5.20 -13.93 -16.18
N ASP A 138 6.52 -13.79 -16.03
CA ASP A 138 7.31 -14.41 -14.96
C ASP A 138 7.61 -13.41 -13.82
N GLY A 139 6.87 -12.29 -13.76
CA GLY A 139 7.05 -11.25 -12.76
C GLY A 139 6.58 -11.69 -11.37
N THR A 140 6.99 -10.95 -10.34
CA THR A 140 6.50 -11.15 -8.97
C THR A 140 5.47 -10.09 -8.59
N PHE A 141 4.32 -10.53 -8.09
CA PHE A 141 3.27 -9.67 -7.57
C PHE A 141 3.18 -9.85 -6.05
N ILE A 142 3.56 -8.82 -5.29
CA ILE A 142 3.49 -8.79 -3.82
C ILE A 142 2.33 -7.87 -3.43
N TYR A 143 1.43 -8.32 -2.57
CA TYR A 143 0.34 -7.46 -2.10
C TYR A 143 0.11 -7.59 -0.59
N ASN A 144 -0.22 -6.45 0.01
CA ASN A 144 -0.59 -6.35 1.40
C ASN A 144 -2.07 -6.74 1.60
N ALA A 145 -2.31 -7.82 2.35
CA ALA A 145 -3.63 -8.22 2.81
C ALA A 145 -3.51 -9.17 4.02
N PRO A 146 -4.47 -9.15 4.96
CA PRO A 146 -4.53 -10.15 6.00
C PRO A 146 -4.78 -11.56 5.40
N PRO A 147 -4.49 -12.64 6.16
CA PRO A 147 -4.85 -14.00 5.76
C PRO A 147 -6.36 -14.11 5.48
N GLY A 148 -6.73 -14.87 4.44
CA GLY A 148 -8.12 -14.97 4.01
C GLY A 148 -8.30 -15.47 2.57
N PRO A 149 -9.50 -15.27 1.97
CA PRO A 149 -9.72 -15.61 0.57
C PRO A 149 -8.84 -14.78 -0.36
N VAL A 150 -8.42 -15.37 -1.46
CA VAL A 150 -7.65 -14.67 -2.51
C VAL A 150 -8.62 -13.80 -3.31
N PRO A 151 -8.33 -12.50 -3.53
CA PRO A 151 -9.17 -11.64 -4.35
C PRO A 151 -9.31 -12.17 -5.78
N GLU A 152 -10.52 -12.14 -6.33
CA GLU A 152 -10.81 -12.64 -7.67
C GLU A 152 -10.04 -11.86 -8.76
N GLU A 153 -9.78 -10.58 -8.52
CA GLU A 153 -9.02 -9.70 -9.41
C GLU A 153 -7.62 -10.25 -9.71
N LEU A 154 -7.02 -11.03 -8.79
CA LEU A 154 -5.70 -11.63 -8.99
C LEU A 154 -5.70 -12.76 -10.04
N THR A 155 -6.88 -13.29 -10.42
CA THR A 155 -6.96 -14.25 -11.53
C THR A 155 -6.55 -13.63 -12.87
N ALA A 156 -6.61 -12.30 -13.00
CA ALA A 156 -6.14 -11.58 -14.17
C ALA A 156 -4.61 -11.59 -14.32
N LEU A 157 -3.85 -11.96 -13.27
CA LEU A 157 -2.39 -12.04 -13.35
C LEU A 157 -1.93 -13.19 -14.27
N PRO A 158 -0.70 -13.13 -14.80
CA PRO A 158 -0.14 -14.20 -15.61
C PRO A 158 -0.04 -15.53 -14.85
N ARG A 159 -0.23 -16.64 -15.56
CA ARG A 159 -0.13 -17.99 -14.98
C ARG A 159 1.22 -18.32 -14.37
N THR A 160 2.29 -17.77 -14.95
CA THR A 160 3.66 -18.03 -14.49
C THR A 160 4.16 -16.99 -13.47
N ALA A 161 3.33 -16.01 -13.12
CA ALA A 161 3.70 -14.97 -12.17
C ALA A 161 3.79 -15.55 -10.75
N ARG A 162 4.79 -15.11 -9.99
CA ARG A 162 4.91 -15.44 -8.57
C ARG A 162 4.02 -14.48 -7.77
N ILE A 163 3.02 -15.00 -7.07
CA ILE A 163 2.08 -14.18 -6.29
C ILE A 163 2.37 -14.38 -4.81
N ILE A 164 2.57 -13.27 -4.08
CA ILE A 164 2.94 -13.26 -2.66
C ILE A 164 1.97 -12.36 -1.90
N ARG A 165 1.36 -12.92 -0.85
CA ARG A 165 0.58 -12.19 0.15
C ARG A 165 1.41 -11.96 1.41
N VAL A 166 1.31 -10.77 2.00
CA VAL A 166 1.87 -10.47 3.32
C VAL A 166 0.90 -9.57 4.09
N ASP A 167 0.71 -9.81 5.39
CA ASP A 167 -0.08 -8.91 6.25
C ASP A 167 0.79 -7.73 6.74
N ALA A 168 1.18 -6.88 5.79
CA ALA A 168 2.12 -5.79 6.08
C ALA A 168 1.54 -4.75 7.04
N LEU A 169 0.23 -4.50 7.00
CA LEU A 169 -0.43 -3.61 7.97
C LEU A 169 -0.51 -4.23 9.36
N GLY A 170 -0.92 -5.49 9.48
CA GLY A 170 -0.98 -6.19 10.77
C GLY A 170 0.39 -6.28 11.44
N ILE A 171 1.42 -6.67 10.69
CA ILE A 171 2.81 -6.73 11.18
C ILE A 171 3.30 -5.34 11.59
N ALA A 172 3.05 -4.31 10.77
CA ALA A 172 3.48 -2.95 11.09
C ALA A 172 2.84 -2.43 12.39
N VAL A 173 1.55 -2.69 12.61
CA VAL A 173 0.86 -2.30 13.85
C VAL A 173 1.46 -3.03 15.05
N LYS A 174 1.66 -4.35 14.95
CA LYS A 174 2.23 -5.18 16.02
C LYS A 174 3.64 -4.72 16.41
N GLU A 175 4.49 -4.46 15.44
CA GLU A 175 5.88 -4.08 15.66
C GLU A 175 6.09 -2.59 15.92
N GLN A 176 5.02 -1.79 15.87
CA GLN A 176 5.02 -0.31 15.98
C GLN A 176 5.80 0.39 14.86
N SER A 177 5.78 -0.21 13.67
CA SER A 177 6.51 0.23 12.47
C SER A 177 5.54 0.74 11.39
N ARG A 178 6.01 0.78 10.13
CA ARG A 178 5.28 1.18 8.94
C ARG A 178 5.29 0.04 7.92
N PRO A 179 4.23 -0.09 7.08
CA PRO A 179 4.13 -1.18 6.10
C PRO A 179 5.29 -1.24 5.09
N ASN A 180 5.93 -0.11 4.79
CA ASN A 180 7.08 -0.06 3.89
C ASN A 180 8.26 -0.93 4.37
N ALA A 181 8.53 -0.99 5.67
CA ALA A 181 9.60 -1.83 6.22
C ALA A 181 9.32 -3.31 5.97
N VAL A 182 8.08 -3.74 6.25
CA VAL A 182 7.62 -5.12 6.03
C VAL A 182 7.70 -5.49 4.55
N LEU A 183 7.16 -4.66 3.67
CA LEU A 183 7.12 -4.91 2.23
C LEU A 183 8.52 -4.91 1.59
N LEU A 184 9.46 -4.09 2.07
CA LEU A 184 10.86 -4.16 1.65
C LEU A 184 11.50 -5.50 2.07
N GLY A 185 11.21 -5.98 3.28
CA GLY A 185 11.65 -7.30 3.74
C GLY A 185 11.13 -8.41 2.83
N THR A 186 9.84 -8.40 2.52
CA THR A 186 9.21 -9.36 1.59
C THR A 186 9.82 -9.29 0.20
N LEU A 187 10.11 -8.08 -0.30
CA LEU A 187 10.74 -7.87 -1.60
C LEU A 187 12.16 -8.45 -1.64
N CYS A 188 12.97 -8.25 -0.59
CA CYS A 188 14.32 -8.81 -0.52
C CYS A 188 14.29 -10.35 -0.45
N ALA A 189 13.34 -10.92 0.31
CA ALA A 189 13.14 -12.36 0.34
C ALA A 189 12.66 -12.92 -1.00
N ALA A 190 11.89 -12.14 -1.77
CA ALA A 190 11.45 -12.53 -3.11
C ALA A 190 12.59 -12.50 -4.14
N PHE A 191 13.56 -11.58 -3.98
CA PHE A 191 14.63 -11.32 -4.92
C PHE A 191 16.02 -11.35 -4.26
N PRO A 192 16.70 -12.50 -4.24
CA PRO A 192 17.98 -12.67 -3.52
C PRO A 192 19.15 -11.80 -3.99
N PHE A 193 19.04 -11.16 -5.16
CA PHE A 193 20.04 -10.18 -5.62
C PHE A 193 19.97 -8.86 -4.84
N LEU A 194 18.84 -8.61 -4.16
CA LEU A 194 18.67 -7.51 -3.23
C LEU A 194 19.27 -7.90 -1.89
N ASP A 195 20.44 -7.33 -1.57
CA ASP A 195 21.09 -7.59 -0.28
C ASP A 195 20.24 -7.00 0.86
N ALA A 196 19.53 -7.89 1.54
CA ALA A 196 18.63 -7.57 2.64
C ALA A 196 19.33 -6.80 3.76
N LYS A 197 20.59 -7.12 4.06
CA LYS A 197 21.35 -6.45 5.11
C LYS A 197 21.61 -4.99 4.72
N THR A 198 22.13 -4.78 3.52
CA THR A 198 22.42 -3.45 2.97
C THR A 198 21.17 -2.58 2.87
N ILE A 199 20.03 -3.14 2.46
CA ILE A 199 18.76 -2.41 2.36
C ILE A 199 18.21 -2.05 3.74
N LEU A 200 18.31 -2.96 4.72
CA LEU A 200 17.90 -2.70 6.10
C LEU A 200 18.77 -1.60 6.76
N GLU A 201 20.07 -1.57 6.50
CA GLU A 201 20.95 -0.51 6.98
C GLU A 201 20.54 0.85 6.38
N ALA A 202 20.29 0.91 5.07
CA ALA A 202 19.81 2.13 4.42
C ALA A 202 18.43 2.59 4.94
N LEU A 203 17.53 1.65 5.22
CA LEU A 203 16.25 1.93 5.88
C LEU A 203 16.47 2.54 7.26
N SER A 204 17.41 1.99 8.03
CA SER A 204 17.72 2.47 9.37
C SER A 204 18.26 3.89 9.35
N GLU A 205 19.16 4.21 8.42
CA GLU A 205 19.76 5.54 8.27
C GLU A 205 18.77 6.62 7.85
N GLU A 206 17.88 6.31 6.90
CA GLU A 206 16.84 7.24 6.43
C GLU A 206 15.96 7.74 7.60
N PHE A 207 15.70 6.88 8.58
CA PHE A 207 14.82 7.19 9.71
C PHE A 207 15.57 7.56 11.00
N ALA A 208 16.85 7.19 11.17
CA ALA A 208 17.63 7.46 12.38
C ALA A 208 17.74 8.96 12.71
N GLY A 209 17.80 9.83 11.70
CA GLY A 209 17.89 11.28 11.92
C GLY A 209 16.59 11.95 12.38
N ARG A 210 15.44 11.30 12.16
CA ARG A 210 14.11 11.88 12.48
C ARG A 210 13.42 11.18 13.65
N HIS A 211 13.60 9.86 13.76
CA HIS A 211 12.93 8.98 14.73
C HIS A 211 13.86 7.83 15.16
N PRO A 212 14.84 8.06 16.04
CA PRO A 212 15.77 7.03 16.51
C PRO A 212 15.06 5.80 17.10
N GLU A 213 13.92 6.02 17.77
CA GLU A 213 13.06 4.98 18.34
C GLU A 213 12.46 4.04 17.29
N ALA A 214 12.31 4.50 16.04
CA ALA A 214 11.71 3.73 14.96
C ALA A 214 12.67 2.72 14.32
N VAL A 215 13.99 2.84 14.52
CA VAL A 215 14.99 1.98 13.87
C VAL A 215 14.82 0.51 14.28
N ALA A 216 14.78 0.23 15.59
CA ALA A 216 14.63 -1.12 16.10
C ALA A 216 13.26 -1.74 15.73
N SER A 217 12.22 -0.92 15.66
CA SER A 217 10.89 -1.32 15.21
C SER A 217 10.87 -1.69 13.72
N ASN A 218 11.49 -0.85 12.88
CA ASN A 218 11.63 -1.10 11.44
C ASN A 218 12.45 -2.36 11.16
N GLU A 219 13.49 -2.62 11.93
CA GLU A 219 14.29 -3.85 11.81
C GLU A 219 13.47 -5.11 12.07
N ARG A 220 12.68 -5.14 13.14
CA ARG A 220 11.78 -6.27 13.42
C ARG A 220 10.73 -6.43 12.33
N ALA A 221 10.08 -5.34 11.93
CA ALA A 221 9.06 -5.36 10.88
C ALA A 221 9.61 -5.84 9.53
N PHE A 222 10.82 -5.41 9.16
CA PHE A 222 11.51 -5.88 7.96
C PHE A 222 11.79 -7.38 8.02
N ARG A 223 12.30 -7.87 9.16
CA ARG A 223 12.56 -9.31 9.36
C ARG A 223 11.27 -10.14 9.29
N CYS A 224 10.21 -9.70 9.96
CA CYS A 224 8.89 -10.33 9.85
C CYS A 224 8.41 -10.35 8.40
N GLY A 225 8.55 -9.24 7.66
CA GLY A 225 8.19 -9.21 6.24
C GLY A 225 8.97 -10.18 5.36
N ALA A 226 10.22 -10.47 5.71
CA ALA A 226 11.07 -11.41 5.00
C ALA A 226 10.74 -12.89 5.29
N THR A 227 9.91 -13.20 6.28
CA THR A 227 9.62 -14.58 6.72
C THR A 227 8.12 -14.90 6.82
N GLU A 228 7.30 -13.94 7.24
CA GLU A 228 5.85 -14.06 7.50
C GLU A 228 5.02 -13.68 6.27
N PHE A 229 5.33 -14.27 5.12
CA PHE A 229 4.55 -14.12 3.89
C PHE A 229 4.09 -15.48 3.35
N GLU A 230 3.08 -15.44 2.49
CA GLU A 230 2.51 -16.61 1.85
C GLU A 230 2.69 -16.52 0.33
N ALA A 231 3.31 -17.53 -0.26
CA ALA A 231 3.35 -17.70 -1.70
C ALA A 231 2.10 -18.44 -2.17
N LEU A 232 1.30 -17.79 -3.04
CA LEU A 232 0.06 -18.34 -3.57
C LEU A 232 0.34 -19.06 -4.89
N ALA A 233 0.03 -20.35 -4.94
CA ALA A 233 0.17 -21.16 -6.15
C ALA A 233 -1.09 -21.09 -7.03
N SER A 234 -0.89 -21.08 -8.35
CA SER A 234 -1.94 -21.30 -9.36
C SER A 234 -3.12 -20.31 -9.33
N VAL A 235 -2.88 -19.05 -8.93
CA VAL A 235 -3.91 -18.00 -8.88
C VAL A 235 -4.11 -17.34 -10.26
N GLY A 236 -3.02 -16.88 -10.88
CA GLY A 236 -3.06 -16.20 -12.17
C GLY A 236 -3.51 -17.12 -13.30
N ARG A 237 -4.28 -16.57 -14.25
CA ARG A 237 -4.86 -17.32 -15.39
C ARG A 237 -4.51 -16.74 -16.76
N ALA A 238 -3.97 -15.52 -16.82
CA ALA A 238 -3.63 -14.87 -18.08
C ALA A 238 -2.40 -15.51 -18.76
N GLU A 239 -2.35 -15.44 -20.08
CA GLU A 239 -1.25 -15.92 -20.89
C GLU A 239 -0.32 -14.76 -21.27
N GLY A 240 0.99 -14.94 -21.11
CA GLY A 240 1.97 -13.93 -21.48
C GLY A 240 2.02 -12.71 -20.55
N ASP A 241 2.69 -11.66 -21.03
CA ASP A 241 2.80 -10.38 -20.31
C ASP A 241 1.44 -9.69 -20.29
N LEU A 242 1.09 -9.06 -19.16
CA LEU A 242 -0.12 -8.25 -19.11
C LEU A 242 0.03 -7.00 -19.98
N PRO A 243 -1.05 -6.55 -20.64
CA PRO A 243 -1.01 -5.32 -21.42
C PRO A 243 -0.71 -4.13 -20.51
N VAL A 244 0.05 -3.18 -21.04
CA VAL A 244 0.24 -1.88 -20.39
C VAL A 244 -1.10 -1.16 -20.40
N ALA A 245 -1.56 -0.69 -19.24
CA ALA A 245 -2.72 0.17 -19.12
C ALA A 245 -2.26 1.57 -18.74
N ARG A 246 -2.57 2.55 -19.59
CA ARG A 246 -2.56 3.96 -19.22
C ARG A 246 -4.00 4.40 -19.02
N ALA A 247 -4.25 5.26 -18.03
CA ALA A 247 -5.49 6.02 -18.03
C ALA A 247 -5.43 6.96 -19.24
N GLU A 248 -6.15 6.62 -20.31
CA GLU A 248 -6.30 7.54 -21.44
C GLU A 248 -7.19 8.68 -20.98
N PRO A 249 -6.70 9.93 -20.98
CA PRO A 249 -7.55 11.05 -20.65
C PRO A 249 -8.64 11.14 -21.72
N ALA A 250 -9.86 11.48 -21.31
CA ALA A 250 -10.97 11.71 -22.24
C ALA A 250 -10.60 12.72 -23.33
N TRP A 251 -9.68 13.65 -23.02
CA TRP A 251 -9.08 14.56 -23.98
C TRP A 251 -7.57 14.42 -24.03
N GLY A 252 -7.05 14.23 -25.25
CA GLY A 252 -5.62 14.30 -25.56
C GLY A 252 -5.20 15.71 -25.94
N TYR A 253 -3.92 15.89 -26.28
CA TYR A 253 -3.37 17.20 -26.66
C TYR A 253 -4.07 17.83 -27.88
N GLU A 254 -4.61 17.00 -28.78
CA GLU A 254 -5.36 17.44 -29.96
C GLU A 254 -6.84 17.67 -29.68
N THR A 255 -7.43 16.97 -28.71
CA THR A 255 -8.89 16.97 -28.47
C THR A 255 -9.30 17.78 -27.24
N GLN A 256 -8.34 18.36 -26.50
CA GLN A 256 -8.62 19.21 -25.35
C GLN A 256 -9.43 20.47 -25.74
N PRO A 257 -10.42 20.87 -24.93
CA PRO A 257 -11.17 22.10 -25.16
C PRO A 257 -10.26 23.31 -25.28
N ILE A 258 -10.50 24.14 -26.29
CA ILE A 258 -9.74 25.38 -26.53
C ILE A 258 -9.82 26.26 -25.27
N GLY A 259 -8.66 26.74 -24.81
CA GLY A 259 -8.59 27.63 -23.65
C GLY A 259 -8.73 26.93 -22.29
N GLY A 260 -8.70 25.59 -22.23
CA GLY A 260 -8.78 24.86 -20.97
C GLY A 260 -10.17 24.89 -20.31
N ILE A 261 -11.22 25.00 -21.13
CA ILE A 261 -12.61 24.96 -20.67
C ILE A 261 -12.87 23.63 -19.96
N ILE A 262 -13.55 23.70 -18.81
CA ILE A 262 -14.05 22.54 -18.06
C ILE A 262 -15.53 22.36 -18.43
N PRO A 263 -15.89 21.51 -19.40
CA PRO A 263 -17.29 21.33 -19.83
C PRO A 263 -18.15 20.64 -18.78
N GLU A 264 -17.55 19.87 -17.87
CA GLU A 264 -18.23 19.11 -16.82
C GLU A 264 -17.73 19.55 -15.43
N PRO A 265 -18.13 20.76 -14.96
CA PRO A 265 -17.80 21.21 -13.60
C PRO A 265 -18.54 20.37 -12.56
N GLY A 266 -18.01 20.29 -11.33
CA GLY A 266 -18.66 19.55 -10.23
C GLY A 266 -18.42 18.04 -10.25
N ASN A 267 -17.40 17.56 -10.98
CA ASN A 267 -17.06 16.15 -11.08
C ASN A 267 -16.55 15.51 -9.77
N THR A 268 -16.39 16.28 -8.69
CA THR A 268 -16.01 15.76 -7.36
C THR A 268 -17.00 14.74 -6.83
N ALA A 269 -18.24 14.74 -7.32
CA ALA A 269 -19.23 13.70 -7.02
C ALA A 269 -18.81 12.31 -7.50
N TRP A 270 -17.87 12.18 -8.44
CA TRP A 270 -17.38 10.87 -8.92
C TRP A 270 -16.13 10.38 -8.19
N ASN A 271 -15.61 11.16 -7.23
CA ASN A 271 -14.36 10.81 -6.55
C ASN A 271 -14.59 9.79 -5.43
N ASP A 272 -13.86 8.67 -5.52
CA ASP A 272 -13.74 7.71 -4.42
C ASP A 272 -12.60 8.10 -3.48
N LEU A 273 -12.95 8.51 -2.27
CA LEU A 273 -12.02 8.88 -1.21
C LEU A 273 -11.81 7.75 -0.20
N SER A 274 -12.41 6.58 -0.41
CA SER A 274 -12.40 5.46 0.54
C SER A 274 -11.01 4.99 0.91
N ALA A 275 -10.10 4.99 -0.07
CA ALA A 275 -8.69 4.68 0.09
C ALA A 275 -7.98 5.57 1.13
N SER A 276 -8.49 6.78 1.40
CA SER A 276 -7.89 7.74 2.35
C SER A 276 -7.98 7.31 3.81
N ARG A 277 -8.86 6.35 4.13
CA ARG A 277 -9.07 5.88 5.49
C ARG A 277 -7.86 5.11 6.00
N THR A 278 -7.56 5.28 7.28
CA THR A 278 -6.44 4.61 7.94
C THR A 278 -6.92 3.47 8.84
N GLY A 279 -7.91 2.70 8.38
CA GLY A 279 -8.48 1.57 9.11
C GLY A 279 -9.52 1.93 10.18
N TRP A 280 -10.03 3.16 10.19
CA TRP A 280 -11.06 3.61 11.12
C TRP A 280 -12.17 4.37 10.37
N LEU A 281 -13.41 4.18 10.81
CA LEU A 281 -14.56 4.91 10.30
C LEU A 281 -15.52 5.30 11.44
N PRO A 282 -16.31 6.38 11.27
CA PRO A 282 -17.39 6.71 12.20
C PRO A 282 -18.58 5.78 11.96
N VAL A 283 -19.24 5.26 12.99
CA VAL A 283 -20.52 4.53 12.86
C VAL A 283 -21.61 5.30 13.60
N LEU A 284 -22.73 5.54 12.90
CA LEU A 284 -23.88 6.26 13.45
C LEU A 284 -24.84 5.29 14.16
N ASP A 285 -25.15 5.62 15.40
CA ASP A 285 -26.28 5.09 16.16
C ASP A 285 -27.44 6.08 16.05
N ARG A 286 -28.47 5.71 15.27
CA ARG A 286 -29.63 6.58 15.02
C ARG A 286 -30.46 6.82 16.27
N GLU A 287 -30.53 5.87 17.22
CA GLU A 287 -31.34 6.01 18.43
C GLU A 287 -30.77 7.07 19.39
N LYS A 288 -29.46 7.30 19.35
CA LYS A 288 -28.78 8.34 20.14
C LYS A 288 -28.68 9.69 19.44
N CYS A 289 -28.98 9.74 18.15
CA CYS A 289 -28.80 10.94 17.34
C CYS A 289 -29.93 11.94 17.62
N ILE A 290 -29.57 13.18 17.91
CA ILE A 290 -30.52 14.29 18.08
C ILE A 290 -30.58 15.22 16.86
N HIS A 291 -30.01 14.79 15.73
CA HIS A 291 -30.02 15.51 14.45
C HIS A 291 -29.50 16.97 14.49
N CYS A 292 -28.60 17.28 15.42
CA CYS A 292 -28.13 18.65 15.68
C CYS A 292 -27.23 19.29 14.60
N GLY A 293 -26.73 18.53 13.62
CA GLY A 293 -25.89 19.05 12.53
C GLY A 293 -24.42 19.29 12.86
N VAL A 294 -23.99 19.19 14.13
CA VAL A 294 -22.61 19.48 14.54
C VAL A 294 -21.59 18.60 13.80
N CYS A 295 -21.91 17.32 13.58
CA CYS A 295 -21.05 16.39 12.84
C CYS A 295 -20.84 16.80 11.37
N ASP A 296 -21.83 17.45 10.75
CA ASP A 296 -21.77 17.90 9.37
C ASP A 296 -20.92 19.18 9.24
N LEU A 297 -21.10 20.11 10.19
CA LEU A 297 -20.32 21.35 10.26
C LEU A 297 -18.80 21.11 10.35
N VAL A 298 -18.40 20.04 11.05
CA VAL A 298 -16.98 19.67 11.22
C VAL A 298 -16.47 18.72 10.15
N CYS A 299 -17.34 18.22 9.26
CA CYS A 299 -16.95 17.27 8.25
C CYS A 299 -16.26 18.01 7.09
N PRO A 300 -14.96 17.79 6.85
CA PRO A 300 -14.25 18.50 5.79
C PRO A 300 -14.66 18.08 4.37
N ASP A 301 -15.34 16.92 4.26
CA ASP A 301 -15.74 16.30 2.99
C ASP A 301 -17.27 16.28 2.80
N LEU A 302 -18.05 16.82 3.76
CA LEU A 302 -19.52 16.89 3.70
C LEU A 302 -20.19 15.55 3.33
N CYS A 303 -19.69 14.46 3.92
CA CYS A 303 -20.12 13.10 3.61
C CYS A 303 -21.27 12.57 4.49
N LEU A 304 -21.94 13.44 5.24
CA LEU A 304 -23.08 13.07 6.10
C LEU A 304 -24.35 13.18 5.26
N VAL A 305 -25.17 12.14 5.29
CA VAL A 305 -26.39 12.08 4.47
C VAL A 305 -27.60 12.44 5.30
N TRP A 306 -28.31 13.48 4.86
CA TRP A 306 -29.52 14.00 5.50
C TRP A 306 -30.76 13.69 4.67
N GLY A 307 -31.79 13.16 5.31
CA GLY A 307 -33.08 12.83 4.71
C GLY A 307 -34.21 13.63 5.35
N ASP A 308 -35.40 13.48 4.80
CA ASP A 308 -36.62 14.00 5.42
C ASP A 308 -36.99 13.08 6.61
N GLY A 309 -37.43 13.68 7.73
CA GLY A 309 -37.76 12.94 8.94
C GLY A 309 -39.00 12.06 8.79
N GLU A 310 -39.15 11.08 9.69
CA GLU A 310 -40.22 10.05 9.64
C GLU A 310 -41.64 10.64 9.65
N ASP A 311 -41.81 11.84 10.22
CA ASP A 311 -43.08 12.58 10.27
C ASP A 311 -43.45 13.28 8.95
N GLY A 312 -42.59 13.20 7.91
CA GLY A 312 -42.85 13.72 6.57
C GLY A 312 -42.93 15.24 6.47
N SER A 313 -42.58 15.96 7.54
CA SER A 313 -42.53 17.42 7.54
C SER A 313 -41.28 17.89 6.77
N LYS A 314 -41.45 18.76 5.77
CA LYS A 314 -40.34 19.27 4.94
C LYS A 314 -39.28 20.08 5.71
N PHE A 315 -39.54 20.38 6.99
CA PHE A 315 -38.68 21.19 7.84
C PHE A 315 -37.87 20.36 8.83
N GLU A 316 -38.20 19.09 9.01
CA GLU A 316 -37.50 18.18 9.91
C GLU A 316 -36.57 17.29 9.08
N ARG A 317 -35.27 17.45 9.35
CA ARG A 317 -34.20 16.76 8.64
C ARG A 317 -33.51 15.81 9.60
N GLU A 318 -33.44 14.55 9.21
CA GLU A 318 -32.77 13.51 9.98
C GLU A 318 -31.42 13.17 9.36
N LEU A 319 -30.46 12.89 10.22
CA LEU A 319 -29.18 12.31 9.81
C LEU A 319 -29.40 10.81 9.55
N MET A 320 -29.32 10.42 8.29
CA MET A 320 -29.59 9.05 7.84
C MET A 320 -28.35 8.16 7.95
N GLY A 321 -27.17 8.75 7.74
CA GLY A 321 -25.91 8.01 7.80
C GLY A 321 -24.74 8.76 7.21
N VAL A 322 -23.76 7.99 6.75
CA VAL A 322 -22.49 8.47 6.19
C VAL A 322 -22.32 7.84 4.82
N ASP A 323 -21.93 8.65 3.83
CA ASP A 323 -21.43 8.12 2.57
C ASP A 323 -19.93 7.82 2.70
N TYR A 324 -19.62 6.56 2.97
CA TYR A 324 -18.23 6.11 3.10
C TYR A 324 -17.45 6.13 1.77
N HIS A 325 -18.06 6.43 0.64
CA HIS A 325 -17.29 6.70 -0.59
C HIS A 325 -16.49 8.00 -0.44
N TYR A 326 -17.03 9.00 0.24
CA TYR A 326 -16.35 10.30 0.45
C TYR A 326 -15.70 10.41 1.84
N CYS A 327 -16.04 9.53 2.79
CA CYS A 327 -15.49 9.59 4.14
C CYS A 327 -14.00 9.19 4.20
N LYS A 328 -13.14 10.14 4.60
CA LYS A 328 -11.71 9.92 4.84
C LYS A 328 -11.34 9.32 6.21
N GLY A 329 -12.33 9.08 7.09
CA GLY A 329 -12.07 8.51 8.42
C GLY A 329 -11.25 9.44 9.33
N CYS A 330 -11.43 10.77 9.23
CA CYS A 330 -10.74 11.74 10.10
C CYS A 330 -11.30 11.81 11.53
N LEU A 331 -12.50 11.24 11.74
CA LEU A 331 -13.20 11.11 13.03
C LEU A 331 -13.55 12.43 13.75
N ARG A 332 -13.47 13.58 13.08
CA ARG A 332 -13.90 14.87 13.66
C ARG A 332 -15.37 14.87 14.07
N CYS A 333 -16.20 14.16 13.31
CA CYS A 333 -17.62 13.97 13.61
C CYS A 333 -17.86 13.16 14.90
N VAL A 334 -17.00 12.17 15.19
CA VAL A 334 -17.02 11.39 16.45
C VAL A 334 -16.61 12.29 17.61
N GLU A 335 -15.50 13.01 17.48
CA GLU A 335 -14.98 13.91 18.52
C GLU A 335 -15.96 15.04 18.88
N SER A 336 -16.75 15.51 17.91
CA SER A 336 -17.65 16.66 18.10
C SER A 336 -19.09 16.26 18.49
N CYS A 337 -19.41 14.96 18.51
CA CYS A 337 -20.79 14.52 18.75
C CYS A 337 -21.19 14.74 20.21
N PRO A 338 -22.21 15.58 20.51
CA PRO A 338 -22.56 15.92 21.90
C PRO A 338 -23.25 14.77 22.65
N THR A 339 -23.87 13.83 21.93
CA THR A 339 -24.60 12.69 22.52
C THR A 339 -23.84 11.37 22.42
N GLY A 340 -22.68 11.35 21.78
CA GLY A 340 -21.95 10.10 21.50
C GLY A 340 -22.66 9.18 20.51
N ALA A 341 -23.53 9.72 19.65
CA ALA A 341 -24.22 8.97 18.59
C ALA A 341 -23.30 8.47 17.47
N LEU A 342 -22.09 9.03 17.34
CA LEU A 342 -21.08 8.54 16.41
C LEU A 342 -19.95 7.86 17.19
N SER A 343 -19.68 6.59 16.91
CA SER A 343 -18.56 5.84 17.51
C SER A 343 -17.40 5.68 16.54
N LYS A 344 -16.19 5.52 17.08
CA LYS A 344 -15.00 5.15 16.30
C LYS A 344 -14.93 3.63 16.19
N GLU A 345 -15.13 3.10 15.00
CA GLU A 345 -15.04 1.66 14.74
C GLU A 345 -13.87 1.32 13.82
N ALA A 346 -13.29 0.14 14.01
CA ALA A 346 -12.30 -0.40 13.11
C ALA A 346 -12.94 -0.73 11.76
N GLU A 347 -12.34 -0.25 10.68
CA GLU A 347 -12.80 -0.57 9.34
C GLU A 347 -12.45 -2.01 9.00
N THR A 348 -13.45 -2.88 9.00
CA THR A 348 -13.35 -4.27 8.56
C THR A 348 -13.84 -4.40 7.13
N SER A 349 -13.44 -5.49 6.45
CA SER A 349 -13.81 -5.73 5.06
C SER A 349 -15.34 -5.66 4.84
N GLY A 350 -15.74 -4.82 3.88
CA GLY A 350 -17.14 -4.58 3.51
C GLY A 350 -17.98 -3.83 4.55
N LEU A 351 -17.45 -3.42 5.70
CA LEU A 351 -18.22 -2.69 6.72
C LEU A 351 -18.70 -1.34 6.18
N ALA A 352 -17.79 -0.59 5.56
CA ALA A 352 -18.10 0.68 4.91
C ALA A 352 -19.21 0.52 3.87
N ASP A 353 -19.12 -0.51 3.02
CA ASP A 353 -20.10 -0.78 1.97
C ASP A 353 -21.49 -1.13 2.57
N ARG A 354 -21.54 -1.92 3.65
CA ARG A 354 -22.80 -2.30 4.32
C ARG A 354 -23.51 -1.15 5.03
N LEU A 355 -22.75 -0.24 5.64
CA LEU A 355 -23.30 0.88 6.40
C LEU A 355 -23.53 2.13 5.54
N ARG A 356 -23.12 2.09 4.27
CA ARG A 356 -23.13 3.24 3.38
C ARG A 356 -24.54 3.73 3.12
N VAL A 357 -24.73 5.03 3.31
CA VAL A 357 -25.88 5.76 2.76
C VAL A 357 -25.34 6.65 1.63
N PRO A 358 -25.78 6.48 0.37
CA PRO A 358 -25.25 7.28 -0.74
C PRO A 358 -25.69 8.76 -0.67
N LEU A 359 -24.74 9.68 -0.87
CA LEU A 359 -25.02 11.11 -0.95
C LEU A 359 -25.64 11.49 -2.32
N PHE A 360 -25.20 10.80 -3.38
CA PHE A 360 -25.70 10.99 -4.74
C PHE A 360 -26.22 9.65 -5.30
N PRO A 361 -27.38 9.17 -4.86
CA PRO A 361 -27.91 7.86 -5.28
C PRO A 361 -28.12 7.78 -6.80
N ASP A 362 -28.45 8.90 -7.44
CA ASP A 362 -28.71 8.95 -8.89
C ASP A 362 -27.44 8.95 -9.76
N LEU A 363 -26.27 9.20 -9.16
CA LEU A 363 -24.99 9.21 -9.88
C LEU A 363 -24.25 7.87 -9.76
N ILE A 364 -24.62 7.04 -8.79
CA ILE A 364 -23.89 5.83 -8.44
C ILE A 364 -24.78 4.64 -8.77
N GLY A 365 -24.83 4.31 -10.06
CA GLY A 365 -25.56 3.19 -10.65
C GLY A 365 -24.67 2.36 -11.56
#